data_AF-A0AAJ7WTB0-F1
#
_entry.id   AF-A0AAJ7WTB0-F1
#
_cell.length_a   1.000
_cell.length_b   1.000
_cell.length_c   1.000
_cell.angle_alpha   90.00
_cell.angle_beta   90.00
_cell.angle_gamma   90.00
#
_symmetry.space_group_name_H-M   'P 1'
#
loop_
_entity.id
_entity.type
_entity.pdbx_description
1 polymer ?
#
loop_
_entity_poly.entity_id
_entity_poly.type
_entity_poly.pdbx_seq_one_letter_code
_entity_poly.pdbx_strand_id
1 'polypeptide(L)'
;MAHLPIKLTKQDICTETEDHEYLPMRGLDTFLYYSVKWVLREKYAEMVTEKQVSAIQCPNEIGGINVALSFLKKVLGLTLVFVPSSHQGALEVANAVYYGDIVTYTEMNEVKAYFLKAQLKQSAVLILDCRIENEAFWKQACKLVKDYRIIPLLLMAWVPVRDNVAAPLHAFLDGGLEVIVLQSFQHLLRLNEDGAALLLGITADAHGRTVLQSQLESVTRCLWGPPPNHGARVVAKLLQHLDSHNGPSVGPAELYQSSSVHGNKIRREEARAISTLNK
;
A
#
# COMPACT_ATOMS: atom_id res chain seq x y z
N MET A 1 24.46 -3.78 3.33
CA MET A 1 23.20 -3.01 3.42
C MET A 1 23.54 -1.55 3.28
N ALA A 2 23.20 -0.92 2.15
CA ALA A 2 23.36 0.52 1.99
C ALA A 2 22.33 1.21 2.90
N HIS A 3 22.82 1.92 3.92
CA HIS A 3 21.98 2.79 4.74
C HIS A 3 21.59 4.00 3.90
N LEU A 4 20.35 4.50 4.04
CA LEU A 4 20.06 5.86 3.57
C LEU A 4 21.10 6.80 4.21
N PRO A 5 21.75 7.70 3.44
CA PRO A 5 22.76 8.61 3.95
C PRO A 5 22.17 9.74 4.82
N ILE A 6 20.98 9.55 5.38
CA ILE A 6 20.21 10.57 6.06
C ILE A 6 20.15 10.22 7.55
N LYS A 7 21.02 10.86 8.34
CA LYS A 7 20.86 10.97 9.80
C LYS A 7 19.83 12.07 10.10
N LEU A 8 18.58 11.91 9.67
CA LEU A 8 17.49 12.64 10.29
C LEU A 8 17.11 11.86 11.54
N THR A 9 17.35 12.44 12.70
CA THR A 9 16.91 11.86 13.96
C THR A 9 15.40 12.08 14.11
N LYS A 10 14.71 11.24 14.89
CA LYS A 10 13.28 11.46 15.23
C LYS A 10 13.02 12.89 15.74
N GLN A 11 13.99 13.48 16.43
CA GLN A 11 13.95 14.84 16.95
C GLN A 11 14.01 15.92 15.88
N ASP A 12 14.69 15.68 14.75
CA ASP A 12 14.74 16.64 13.63
C ASP A 12 13.41 16.73 12.86
N ILE A 13 12.55 15.74 13.08
CA ILE A 13 11.36 15.49 12.27
C ILE A 13 10.08 15.81 13.05
N CYS A 14 10.04 15.76 14.38
CA CYS A 14 8.83 16.07 15.16
C CYS A 14 9.06 17.29 16.05
N THR A 15 8.38 18.39 15.73
CA THR A 15 8.30 19.57 16.60
C THR A 15 7.15 19.39 17.59
N GLU A 16 7.34 19.80 18.86
CA GLU A 16 6.35 19.71 19.95
C GLU A 16 5.00 20.43 19.68
N THR A 17 4.87 21.13 18.57
CA THR A 17 3.71 21.94 18.19
C THR A 17 2.70 21.22 17.30
N GLU A 18 2.91 19.94 16.98
CA GLU A 18 1.98 19.22 16.10
C GLU A 18 0.73 18.77 16.87
N ASP A 19 -0.45 19.02 16.31
CA ASP A 19 -1.71 18.54 16.87
C ASP A 19 -1.77 17.00 16.92
N HIS A 20 -2.54 16.51 17.89
CA HIS A 20 -2.86 15.09 18.07
C HIS A 20 -4.25 14.76 17.50
N GLU A 21 -4.72 15.54 16.52
CA GLU A 21 -6.00 15.29 15.87
C GLU A 21 -5.98 13.96 15.11
N TYR A 22 -7.15 13.33 15.03
CA TYR A 22 -7.31 12.09 14.30
C TYR A 22 -7.11 12.31 12.80
N LEU A 23 -6.28 11.46 12.21
CA LEU A 23 -6.12 11.42 10.76
C LEU A 23 -7.42 10.99 10.07
N PRO A 24 -7.63 11.39 8.80
CA PRO A 24 -8.61 10.74 7.94
C PRO A 24 -8.41 9.21 7.92
N MET A 25 -9.48 8.44 7.67
CA MET A 25 -9.42 6.97 7.64
C MET A 25 -8.36 6.43 6.68
N ARG A 26 -8.18 7.10 5.54
CA ARG A 26 -7.14 6.76 4.55
C ARG A 26 -5.70 7.01 5.04
N GLY A 27 -5.52 7.84 6.06
CA GLY A 27 -4.21 8.24 6.60
C GLY A 27 -3.76 9.65 6.25
N LEU A 28 -2.49 9.91 6.57
CA LEU A 28 -1.86 11.22 6.42
C LEU A 28 -1.57 11.52 4.95
N ASP A 29 -2.17 12.60 4.49
CA ASP A 29 -2.09 13.16 3.14
C ASP A 29 -0.67 13.29 2.56
N THR A 30 0.25 13.88 3.31
CA THR A 30 1.65 14.03 2.89
C THR A 30 2.39 12.70 2.84
N PHE A 31 2.11 11.80 3.79
CA PHE A 31 2.66 10.45 3.79
C PHE A 31 2.23 9.67 2.55
N LEU A 32 0.93 9.66 2.25
CA LEU A 32 0.40 8.97 1.07
C LEU A 32 1.03 9.52 -0.20
N TYR A 33 1.08 10.85 -0.37
CA TYR A 33 1.66 11.48 -1.55
C TYR A 33 3.11 11.05 -1.81
N TYR A 34 3.99 11.26 -0.83
CA TYR A 34 5.40 10.97 -1.02
C TYR A 34 5.68 9.46 -1.08
N SER A 35 4.92 8.64 -0.36
CA SER A 35 5.08 7.18 -0.41
C SER A 35 4.63 6.60 -1.75
N VAL A 36 3.53 7.09 -2.33
CA VAL A 36 3.08 6.69 -3.66
C VAL A 36 4.13 7.05 -4.70
N LYS A 37 4.64 8.29 -4.68
CA LYS A 37 5.71 8.74 -5.58
C LYS A 37 6.98 7.89 -5.41
N TRP A 38 7.33 7.55 -4.18
CA TRP A 38 8.47 6.70 -3.87
C TRP A 38 8.33 5.29 -4.48
N VAL A 39 7.16 4.67 -4.35
CA VAL A 39 6.89 3.31 -4.84
C VAL A 39 6.81 3.26 -6.37
N LEU A 40 6.07 4.19 -6.99
CA LEU A 40 5.88 4.21 -8.45
C LEU A 40 7.15 4.62 -9.19
N ARG A 41 7.99 5.47 -8.59
CA ARG A 41 9.06 6.21 -9.27
C ARG A 41 8.53 7.04 -10.45
N GLU A 42 9.43 7.74 -11.14
CA GLU A 42 9.06 8.66 -12.23
C GLU A 42 8.32 7.96 -13.38
N LYS A 43 8.70 6.70 -13.69
CA LYS A 43 8.18 5.93 -14.84
C LYS A 43 6.65 5.79 -14.85
N TYR A 44 6.01 5.77 -13.68
CA TYR A 44 4.57 5.56 -13.54
C TYR A 44 3.89 6.67 -12.73
N ALA A 45 4.52 7.84 -12.66
CA ALA A 45 3.98 8.97 -11.93
C ALA A 45 2.65 9.47 -12.54
N GLU A 46 2.44 9.35 -13.87
CA GLU A 46 1.18 9.75 -14.51
C GLU A 46 -0.03 8.94 -14.03
N MET A 47 0.14 7.70 -13.56
CA MET A 47 -0.99 6.91 -13.05
C MET A 47 -1.68 7.58 -11.84
N VAL A 48 -0.95 8.45 -11.13
CA VAL A 48 -1.49 9.29 -10.06
C VAL A 48 -2.46 10.33 -10.62
N THR A 49 -2.06 11.06 -11.66
CA THR A 49 -2.87 12.12 -12.27
C THR A 49 -4.03 11.55 -13.09
N GLU A 50 -3.86 10.35 -13.66
CA GLU A 50 -4.92 9.56 -14.31
C GLU A 50 -5.91 8.92 -13.33
N LYS A 51 -5.72 9.12 -12.03
CA LYS A 51 -6.58 8.60 -10.95
C LYS A 51 -6.72 7.09 -10.98
N GLN A 52 -5.65 6.35 -11.30
CA GLN A 52 -5.61 4.89 -11.31
C GLN A 52 -5.08 4.31 -9.98
N VAL A 53 -4.62 5.17 -9.07
CA VAL A 53 -3.90 4.77 -7.86
C VAL A 53 -4.72 5.03 -6.60
N SER A 54 -5.05 3.97 -5.87
CA SER A 54 -5.67 3.99 -4.55
C SER A 54 -4.61 3.82 -3.47
N ALA A 55 -4.74 4.51 -2.34
CA ALA A 55 -3.72 4.53 -1.30
C ALA A 55 -4.36 4.62 0.09
N ILE A 56 -3.92 3.74 0.98
CA ILE A 56 -4.28 3.76 2.40
C ILE A 56 -3.02 3.56 3.24
N GLN A 57 -2.95 4.32 4.34
CA GLN A 57 -1.97 4.12 5.37
C GLN A 57 -2.37 2.96 6.29
N CYS A 58 -1.44 2.04 6.50
CA CYS A 58 -1.56 0.95 7.45
C CYS A 58 -0.56 1.13 8.61
N PRO A 59 -0.86 0.58 9.80
CA PRO A 59 0.05 0.68 10.95
C PRO A 59 1.36 -0.08 10.70
N ASN A 60 1.33 -1.18 9.95
CA ASN A 60 2.50 -2.00 9.64
C ASN A 60 2.19 -2.94 8.47
N GLU A 61 3.17 -3.76 8.10
CA GLU A 61 3.00 -4.82 7.08
C GLU A 61 1.88 -5.81 7.44
N ILE A 62 1.77 -6.24 8.69
CA ILE A 62 0.76 -7.23 9.11
C ILE A 62 -0.65 -6.67 8.95
N GLY A 63 -0.86 -5.41 9.37
CA GLY A 63 -2.11 -4.69 9.18
C GLY A 63 -2.44 -4.50 7.70
N GLY A 64 -1.45 -4.13 6.89
CA GLY A 64 -1.63 -3.99 5.44
C GLY A 64 -2.00 -5.29 4.74
N ILE A 65 -1.34 -6.40 5.09
CA ILE A 65 -1.70 -7.74 4.59
C ILE A 65 -3.13 -8.07 5.01
N ASN A 66 -3.50 -7.79 6.27
CA ASN A 66 -4.85 -8.08 6.76
C ASN A 66 -5.92 -7.28 6.00
N VAL A 67 -5.72 -5.98 5.80
CA VAL A 67 -6.66 -5.15 5.00
C VAL A 67 -6.79 -5.71 3.59
N ALA A 68 -5.67 -5.98 2.91
CA ALA A 68 -5.70 -6.47 1.54
C ALA A 68 -6.39 -7.83 1.44
N LEU A 69 -6.01 -8.79 2.29
CA LEU A 69 -6.59 -10.13 2.32
C LEU A 69 -8.07 -10.10 2.69
N SER A 70 -8.45 -9.27 3.67
CA SER A 70 -9.85 -9.08 4.08
C SER A 70 -10.68 -8.46 2.96
N PHE A 71 -10.15 -7.48 2.23
CA PHE A 71 -10.78 -6.91 1.05
C PHE A 71 -10.97 -7.97 -0.05
N LEU A 72 -9.92 -8.70 -0.41
CA LEU A 72 -9.96 -9.70 -1.49
C LEU A 72 -10.94 -10.85 -1.16
N LYS A 73 -10.99 -11.27 0.11
CA LYS A 73 -11.98 -12.25 0.58
C LYS A 73 -13.40 -11.69 0.54
N LYS A 74 -13.63 -10.52 1.15
CA LYS A 74 -14.96 -9.97 1.37
C LYS A 74 -15.61 -9.46 0.08
N VAL A 75 -14.83 -8.80 -0.77
CA VAL A 75 -15.33 -8.09 -1.96
C VAL A 75 -15.23 -8.93 -3.22
N LEU A 76 -14.11 -9.65 -3.40
CA LEU A 76 -13.90 -10.49 -4.58
C LEU A 76 -14.22 -11.98 -4.34
N GLY A 77 -14.54 -12.37 -3.11
CA GLY A 77 -14.90 -13.75 -2.78
C GLY A 77 -13.74 -14.74 -2.93
N LEU A 78 -12.49 -14.27 -2.98
CA LEU A 78 -11.32 -15.13 -3.16
C LEU A 78 -11.10 -15.97 -1.91
N THR A 79 -10.88 -17.28 -2.11
CA THR A 79 -10.72 -18.27 -1.03
C THR A 79 -9.39 -19.02 -1.08
N LEU A 80 -8.63 -18.88 -2.16
CA LEU A 80 -7.30 -19.45 -2.32
C LEU A 80 -6.24 -18.34 -2.25
N VAL A 81 -5.24 -18.53 -1.38
CA VAL A 81 -4.10 -17.63 -1.24
C VAL A 81 -2.78 -18.42 -1.30
N PHE A 82 -1.88 -17.95 -2.15
CA PHE A 82 -0.51 -18.42 -2.21
C PHE A 82 0.40 -17.48 -1.42
N VAL A 83 1.19 -18.05 -0.51
CA VAL A 83 2.08 -17.32 0.39
C VAL A 83 3.52 -17.78 0.19
N PRO A 84 4.51 -16.88 0.05
CA PRO A 84 5.89 -17.31 -0.05
C PRO A 84 6.34 -17.94 1.27
N SER A 85 7.02 -19.08 1.21
CA SER A 85 7.53 -19.82 2.37
C SER A 85 8.49 -18.98 3.23
N SER A 86 9.09 -17.93 2.67
CA SER A 86 9.97 -16.97 3.33
C SER A 86 9.26 -15.94 4.23
N HIS A 87 7.93 -15.88 4.25
CA HIS A 87 7.17 -14.79 4.90
C HIS A 87 6.14 -15.29 5.92
N GLN A 88 6.63 -15.69 7.11
CA GLN A 88 5.82 -16.24 8.19
C GLN A 88 4.64 -15.35 8.61
N GLY A 89 4.84 -14.03 8.75
CA GLY A 89 3.76 -13.11 9.12
C GLY A 89 2.62 -13.04 8.10
N ALA A 90 2.91 -13.30 6.81
CA ALA A 90 1.86 -13.34 5.78
C ALA A 90 1.06 -14.64 5.88
N LEU A 91 1.74 -15.74 6.21
CA LEU A 91 1.11 -17.03 6.46
C LEU A 91 0.18 -16.97 7.67
N GLU A 92 0.62 -16.34 8.76
CA GLU A 92 -0.20 -16.16 9.97
C GLU A 92 -1.45 -15.33 9.69
N VAL A 93 -1.31 -14.19 8.99
CA VAL A 93 -2.48 -13.38 8.60
C VAL A 93 -3.40 -14.14 7.66
N ALA A 94 -2.85 -14.85 6.67
CA ALA A 94 -3.66 -15.68 5.78
C ALA A 94 -4.49 -16.71 6.56
N ASN A 95 -3.88 -17.42 7.52
CA ASN A 95 -4.57 -18.39 8.39
C ASN A 95 -5.64 -17.74 9.27
N ALA A 96 -5.45 -16.49 9.69
CA ALA A 96 -6.43 -15.76 10.49
C ALA A 96 -7.60 -15.23 9.63
N VAL A 97 -7.33 -14.81 8.39
CA VAL A 97 -8.31 -14.12 7.54
C VAL A 97 -9.08 -15.09 6.64
N TYR A 98 -8.44 -16.14 6.12
CA TYR A 98 -9.04 -17.05 5.14
C TYR A 98 -9.59 -18.33 5.80
N TYR A 99 -10.63 -18.89 5.20
CA TYR A 99 -11.19 -20.21 5.56
C TYR A 99 -11.05 -21.24 4.43
N GLY A 100 -10.47 -20.85 3.29
CA GLY A 100 -10.20 -21.73 2.16
C GLY A 100 -8.76 -22.22 2.14
N ASP A 101 -8.26 -22.51 0.94
CA ASP A 101 -6.93 -23.06 0.75
C ASP A 101 -5.84 -21.98 0.94
N ILE A 102 -4.85 -22.31 1.77
CA ILE A 102 -3.65 -21.50 1.98
C ILE A 102 -2.47 -22.38 1.59
N VAL A 103 -1.76 -21.98 0.54
CA VAL A 103 -0.67 -22.78 -0.04
C VAL A 103 0.62 -22.01 0.07
N THR A 104 1.62 -22.60 0.74
CA THR A 104 2.97 -22.05 0.73
C THR A 104 3.70 -22.46 -0.54
N TYR A 105 4.56 -21.58 -1.05
CA TYR A 105 5.39 -21.87 -2.21
C TYR A 105 6.80 -21.30 -2.05
N THR A 106 7.78 -21.91 -2.72
CA THR A 106 9.14 -21.36 -2.85
C THR A 106 9.40 -20.89 -4.28
N GLU A 107 8.92 -21.66 -5.26
CA GLU A 107 9.13 -21.40 -6.68
C GLU A 107 7.80 -21.21 -7.43
N MET A 108 7.78 -20.39 -8.48
CA MET A 108 6.56 -20.16 -9.28
C MET A 108 6.03 -21.41 -9.96
N ASN A 109 6.88 -22.40 -10.23
CA ASN A 109 6.46 -23.68 -10.79
C ASN A 109 5.53 -24.46 -9.86
N GLU A 110 5.65 -24.30 -8.54
CA GLU A 110 4.76 -24.94 -7.56
C GLU A 110 3.34 -24.36 -7.65
N VAL A 111 3.24 -23.03 -7.75
CA VAL A 111 1.97 -22.32 -7.97
C VAL A 111 1.33 -22.78 -9.28
N LYS A 112 2.12 -22.83 -10.37
CA LYS A 112 1.65 -23.32 -11.68
C LYS A 112 1.14 -24.77 -11.60
N ALA A 113 1.90 -25.65 -10.96
CA ALA A 113 1.54 -27.06 -10.81
C ALA A 113 0.23 -27.21 -10.03
N TYR A 114 -0.01 -26.37 -9.02
CA TYR A 114 -1.26 -26.35 -8.27
C TYR A 114 -2.46 -26.03 -9.17
N PHE A 115 -2.39 -24.96 -9.96
CA PHE A 115 -3.45 -24.60 -10.91
C PHE A 115 -3.75 -25.71 -11.92
N LEU A 116 -2.70 -26.35 -12.45
CA LEU A 116 -2.85 -27.45 -13.40
C LEU A 116 -3.48 -28.69 -12.75
N LYS A 117 -3.03 -29.06 -11.54
CA LYS A 117 -3.51 -30.25 -10.84
C LYS A 117 -4.94 -30.10 -10.34
N ALA A 118 -5.27 -28.95 -9.76
CA ALA A 118 -6.59 -28.68 -9.20
C ALA A 118 -7.62 -28.25 -10.26
N GLN A 119 -7.21 -28.09 -11.52
CA GLN A 119 -8.05 -27.63 -12.64
C GLN A 119 -8.89 -26.40 -12.25
N LEU A 120 -8.25 -25.48 -11.52
CA LEU A 120 -8.96 -24.37 -10.91
C LEU A 120 -9.56 -23.47 -11.97
N LYS A 121 -10.85 -23.19 -11.82
CA LYS A 121 -11.57 -22.22 -12.64
C LYS A 121 -11.67 -20.85 -11.96
N GLN A 122 -11.33 -20.78 -10.68
CA GLN A 122 -11.40 -19.56 -9.87
C GLN A 122 -10.02 -18.91 -9.74
N SER A 123 -10.02 -17.58 -9.61
CA SER A 123 -8.82 -16.79 -9.32
C SER A 123 -8.32 -17.05 -7.89
N ALA A 124 -7.10 -16.59 -7.61
CA ALA A 124 -6.44 -16.68 -6.32
C ALA A 124 -5.75 -15.36 -5.98
N VAL A 125 -5.34 -15.21 -4.72
CA VAL A 125 -4.38 -14.19 -4.31
C VAL A 125 -2.98 -14.79 -4.35
N LEU A 126 -2.02 -14.05 -4.92
CA LEU A 126 -0.60 -14.45 -4.90
C LEU A 126 0.22 -13.35 -4.23
N ILE A 127 0.66 -13.65 -3.01
CA ILE A 127 1.57 -12.80 -2.25
C ILE A 127 2.97 -13.00 -2.80
N LEU A 128 3.70 -11.93 -3.13
CA LEU A 128 5.03 -11.98 -3.74
C LEU A 128 6.05 -11.20 -2.91
N ASP A 129 7.13 -11.85 -2.49
CA ASP A 129 8.23 -11.21 -1.77
C ASP A 129 9.13 -10.41 -2.72
N CYS A 130 9.09 -9.08 -2.61
CA CYS A 130 9.85 -8.19 -3.51
C CYS A 130 11.36 -8.15 -3.22
N ARG A 131 11.86 -8.90 -2.22
CA ARG A 131 13.30 -9.12 -2.03
C ARG A 131 13.92 -10.01 -3.09
N ILE A 132 13.12 -10.77 -3.84
CA ILE A 132 13.61 -11.72 -4.84
C ILE A 132 14.25 -10.96 -6.01
N GLU A 133 15.57 -11.10 -6.15
CA GLU A 133 16.39 -10.51 -7.22
C GLU A 133 16.59 -11.50 -8.37
N ASN A 134 15.48 -11.91 -8.99
CA ASN A 134 15.52 -12.85 -10.11
C ASN A 134 14.51 -12.42 -11.19
N GLU A 135 15.01 -11.91 -12.32
CA GLU A 135 14.14 -11.50 -13.44
C GLU A 135 13.29 -12.65 -14.00
N ALA A 136 13.83 -13.87 -14.04
CA ALA A 136 13.10 -15.03 -14.54
C ALA A 136 11.91 -15.36 -13.63
N PHE A 137 12.06 -15.18 -12.31
CA PHE A 137 10.96 -15.31 -11.35
C PHE A 137 9.84 -14.31 -11.67
N TRP A 138 10.16 -13.02 -11.85
CA TRP A 138 9.17 -11.98 -12.14
C TRP A 138 8.47 -12.20 -13.49
N LYS A 139 9.19 -12.63 -14.52
CA LYS A 139 8.61 -13.00 -15.83
C LYS A 139 7.63 -14.17 -15.71
N GLN A 140 7.97 -15.19 -14.93
CA GLN A 140 7.07 -16.33 -14.67
C GLN A 140 5.83 -15.90 -13.87
N ALA A 141 6.01 -15.08 -12.82
CA ALA A 141 4.92 -14.56 -12.01
C ALA A 141 3.92 -13.74 -12.84
N CYS A 142 4.42 -12.80 -13.67
CA CYS A 142 3.57 -12.00 -14.57
C CYS A 142 2.76 -12.88 -15.53
N LYS A 143 3.41 -13.92 -16.10
CA LYS A 143 2.73 -14.87 -16.98
C LYS A 143 1.62 -15.64 -16.24
N LEU A 144 1.90 -16.16 -15.05
CA LEU A 144 0.89 -16.88 -14.26
C LEU A 144 -0.27 -15.98 -13.86
N VAL A 145 0.02 -14.76 -13.43
CA VAL A 145 -0.99 -13.77 -13.07
C VAL A 145 -1.93 -13.49 -14.23
N LYS A 146 -1.37 -13.35 -15.44
CA LYS A 146 -2.17 -13.16 -16.65
C LYS A 146 -2.97 -14.40 -17.05
N ASP A 147 -2.32 -15.57 -17.11
CA ASP A 147 -2.92 -16.81 -17.61
C ASP A 147 -4.09 -17.28 -16.72
N TYR A 148 -3.98 -17.08 -15.39
CA TYR A 148 -4.96 -17.55 -14.41
C TYR A 148 -5.75 -16.43 -13.73
N ARG A 149 -5.58 -15.17 -14.19
CA ARG A 149 -6.25 -13.97 -13.63
C ARG A 149 -6.06 -13.82 -12.13
N ILE A 150 -4.88 -14.18 -11.62
CA ILE A 150 -4.53 -14.13 -10.19
C ILE A 150 -4.40 -12.67 -9.78
N ILE A 151 -4.77 -12.32 -8.54
CA ILE A 151 -4.53 -10.97 -8.00
C ILE A 151 -3.17 -10.94 -7.29
N PRO A 152 -2.16 -10.21 -7.82
CA PRO A 152 -0.86 -10.12 -7.19
C PRO A 152 -0.86 -9.12 -6.02
N LEU A 153 -0.28 -9.54 -4.89
CA LEU A 153 0.02 -8.71 -3.74
C LEU A 153 1.55 -8.62 -3.58
N LEU A 154 2.15 -7.53 -4.04
CA LEU A 154 3.59 -7.27 -3.93
C LEU A 154 3.95 -6.81 -2.51
N LEU A 155 4.70 -7.62 -1.78
CA LEU A 155 5.21 -7.28 -0.44
C LEU A 155 6.58 -6.62 -0.54
N MET A 156 6.60 -5.31 -0.33
CA MET A 156 7.79 -4.47 -0.26
C MET A 156 8.09 -4.09 1.20
N ALA A 157 8.19 -5.08 2.09
CA ALA A 157 8.39 -4.82 3.53
C ALA A 157 9.87 -4.74 3.95
N TRP A 158 10.71 -5.53 3.28
CA TRP A 158 12.12 -5.74 3.62
C TRP A 158 13.06 -5.42 2.45
N VAL A 159 12.57 -4.65 1.48
CA VAL A 159 13.35 -4.27 0.29
C VAL A 159 14.34 -3.17 0.70
N PRO A 160 15.65 -3.36 0.51
CA PRO A 160 16.62 -2.33 0.82
C PRO A 160 16.44 -1.12 -0.11
N VAL A 161 16.74 0.09 0.37
CA VAL A 161 16.82 1.25 -0.52
C VAL A 161 17.98 1.06 -1.48
N ARG A 162 17.65 1.04 -2.77
CA ARG A 162 18.57 0.90 -3.90
C ARG A 162 17.97 1.60 -5.11
N ASP A 163 18.73 1.69 -6.20
CA ASP A 163 18.29 2.45 -7.37
C ASP A 163 17.01 1.89 -7.99
N ASN A 164 16.82 0.56 -7.96
CA ASN A 164 15.67 -0.10 -8.58
C ASN A 164 14.79 -0.89 -7.60
N VAL A 165 14.27 -0.23 -6.56
CA VAL A 165 13.26 -0.82 -5.64
C VAL A 165 11.96 -1.17 -6.40
N ALA A 166 11.63 -0.42 -7.46
CA ALA A 166 10.37 -0.53 -8.16
C ALA A 166 10.36 -1.57 -9.30
N ALA A 167 11.49 -2.22 -9.61
CA ALA A 167 11.61 -3.19 -10.70
C ALA A 167 10.50 -4.26 -10.70
N PRO A 168 10.19 -4.91 -9.55
CA PRO A 168 9.10 -5.88 -9.48
C PRO A 168 7.77 -5.27 -9.90
N LEU A 169 7.41 -4.11 -9.33
CA LEU A 169 6.18 -3.40 -9.66
C LEU A 169 6.11 -3.03 -11.14
N HIS A 170 7.20 -2.45 -11.67
CA HIS A 170 7.28 -2.05 -13.07
C HIS A 170 7.08 -3.22 -14.02
N ALA A 171 7.57 -4.43 -13.69
CA ALA A 171 7.34 -5.61 -14.50
C ALA A 171 5.85 -5.98 -14.63
N PHE A 172 5.05 -5.78 -13.57
CA PHE A 172 3.60 -5.99 -13.62
C PHE A 172 2.89 -4.89 -14.41
N LEU A 173 3.27 -3.63 -14.20
CA LEU A 173 2.67 -2.49 -14.88
C LEU A 173 2.99 -2.48 -16.38
N ASP A 174 4.23 -2.85 -16.77
CA ASP A 174 4.64 -3.03 -18.17
C ASP A 174 3.79 -4.11 -18.87
N GLY A 175 3.27 -5.07 -18.10
CA GLY A 175 2.36 -6.11 -18.55
C GLY A 175 0.88 -5.70 -18.62
N GLY A 176 0.55 -4.46 -18.22
CA GLY A 176 -0.83 -3.96 -18.13
C GLY A 176 -1.65 -4.63 -17.02
N LEU A 177 -1.00 -5.09 -15.95
CA LEU A 177 -1.64 -5.82 -14.86
C LEU A 177 -2.04 -4.90 -13.72
N GLU A 178 -3.23 -5.13 -13.17
CA GLU A 178 -3.65 -4.54 -11.90
C GLU A 178 -2.92 -5.22 -10.75
N VAL A 179 -2.54 -4.44 -9.73
CA VAL A 179 -1.67 -4.92 -8.66
C VAL A 179 -1.96 -4.22 -7.35
N ILE A 180 -1.86 -4.99 -6.26
CA ILE A 180 -1.83 -4.44 -4.90
C ILE A 180 -0.37 -4.48 -4.43
N VAL A 181 0.11 -3.37 -3.87
CA VAL A 181 1.46 -3.24 -3.33
C VAL A 181 1.36 -2.87 -1.86
N LEU A 182 2.14 -3.54 -1.03
CA LEU A 182 2.29 -3.19 0.38
C LEU A 182 3.75 -2.82 0.65
N GLN A 183 3.98 -1.52 0.86
CA GLN A 183 5.27 -0.99 1.25
C GLN A 183 5.30 -0.75 2.76
N SER A 184 6.19 -1.46 3.48
CA SER A 184 6.46 -1.18 4.89
C SER A 184 7.68 -0.27 5.01
N PHE A 185 7.61 0.75 5.88
CA PHE A 185 8.76 1.61 6.20
C PHE A 185 9.40 1.25 7.54
N GLN A 186 8.84 0.28 8.28
CA GLN A 186 9.33 -0.08 9.62
C GLN A 186 10.77 -0.57 9.58
N HIS A 187 11.07 -1.54 8.71
CA HIS A 187 12.44 -2.06 8.58
C HIS A 187 13.38 -1.09 7.88
N LEU A 188 12.84 -0.31 6.94
CA LEU A 188 13.60 0.67 6.18
C LEU A 188 14.17 1.78 7.06
N LEU A 189 13.35 2.28 8.00
CA LEU A 189 13.65 3.45 8.82
C LEU A 189 13.81 3.12 10.31
N ARG A 190 13.76 1.83 10.68
CA ARG A 190 13.79 1.35 12.07
C ARG A 190 12.67 1.96 12.92
N LEU A 191 11.48 2.13 12.33
CA LEU A 191 10.27 2.63 12.99
C LEU A 191 9.50 1.49 13.68
N ASN A 192 10.19 0.73 14.53
CA ASN A 192 9.63 -0.48 15.14
C ASN A 192 8.35 -0.20 15.94
N GLU A 193 8.28 0.94 16.64
CA GLU A 193 7.17 1.28 17.55
C GLU A 193 6.12 2.21 16.91
N ASP A 194 6.50 2.99 15.90
CA ASP A 194 5.63 4.06 15.35
C ASP A 194 4.97 3.72 14.02
N GLY A 195 5.26 2.54 13.46
CA GLY A 195 4.48 1.89 12.42
C GLY A 195 4.01 2.75 11.25
N ALA A 196 4.61 2.59 10.07
CA ALA A 196 4.13 3.24 8.86
C ALA A 196 4.25 2.29 7.67
N ALA A 197 3.09 1.96 7.07
CA ALA A 197 3.02 1.21 5.84
C ALA A 197 2.03 1.86 4.87
N LEU A 198 2.29 1.71 3.58
CA LEU A 198 1.41 2.11 2.49
C LEU A 198 0.84 0.85 1.83
N LEU A 199 -0.48 0.73 1.84
CA LEU A 199 -1.20 -0.17 0.96
C LEU A 199 -1.66 0.60 -0.28
N LEU A 200 -1.13 0.21 -1.42
CA LEU A 200 -1.37 0.79 -2.73
C LEU A 200 -2.17 -0.20 -3.57
N GLY A 201 -3.20 0.28 -4.27
CA GLY A 201 -3.89 -0.51 -5.28
C GLY A 201 -3.87 0.23 -6.61
N ILE A 202 -3.37 -0.42 -7.65
CA ILE A 202 -3.28 0.14 -9.01
C ILE A 202 -4.30 -0.59 -9.88
N THR A 203 -5.22 0.17 -10.44
CA THR A 203 -6.33 -0.34 -11.25
C THR A 203 -6.20 0.14 -12.70
N ALA A 204 -6.91 -0.53 -13.61
CA ALA A 204 -6.89 -0.20 -15.03
C ALA A 204 -7.45 1.20 -15.34
N ASP A 205 -8.38 1.69 -14.51
CA ASP A 205 -9.02 2.99 -14.70
C ASP A 205 -9.42 3.68 -13.39
N ALA A 206 -9.94 4.91 -13.52
CA ALA A 206 -10.37 5.73 -12.39
C ALA A 206 -11.62 5.23 -11.66
N HIS A 207 -12.47 4.46 -12.33
CA HIS A 207 -13.67 3.89 -11.73
C HIS A 207 -13.27 2.75 -10.78
N GLY A 208 -12.45 1.81 -11.25
CA GLY A 208 -11.87 0.74 -10.46
C GLY A 208 -11.16 1.28 -9.22
N ARG A 209 -10.34 2.33 -9.39
CA ARG A 209 -9.66 2.99 -8.27
C ARG A 209 -10.64 3.52 -7.23
N THR A 210 -11.73 4.16 -7.67
CA THR A 210 -12.74 4.73 -6.76
C THR A 210 -13.41 3.66 -5.92
N VAL A 211 -13.80 2.55 -6.55
CA VAL A 211 -14.40 1.40 -5.87
C VAL A 211 -13.40 0.78 -4.90
N LEU A 212 -12.17 0.53 -5.35
CA LEU A 212 -11.11 -0.05 -4.53
C LEU A 212 -10.83 0.81 -3.28
N GLN A 213 -10.64 2.12 -3.45
CA GLN A 213 -10.43 3.04 -2.33
C GLN A 213 -11.56 2.97 -1.30
N SER A 214 -12.82 3.02 -1.75
CA SER A 214 -13.98 2.97 -0.85
C SER A 214 -14.07 1.65 -0.08
N GLN A 215 -13.78 0.53 -0.74
CA GLN A 215 -13.82 -0.79 -0.11
C GLN A 215 -12.67 -0.98 0.87
N LEU A 216 -11.46 -0.55 0.51
CA LEU A 216 -10.31 -0.59 1.41
C LEU A 216 -10.58 0.25 2.67
N GLU A 217 -11.09 1.48 2.55
CA GLU A 217 -11.45 2.31 3.70
C GLU A 217 -12.54 1.68 4.57
N SER A 218 -13.52 1.01 3.95
CA SER A 218 -14.57 0.28 4.68
C SER A 218 -14.00 -0.90 5.45
N VAL A 219 -13.06 -1.65 4.88
CA VAL A 219 -12.39 -2.78 5.55
C VAL A 219 -11.51 -2.27 6.68
N THR A 220 -10.70 -1.24 6.42
CA THR A 220 -9.82 -0.61 7.40
C THR A 220 -10.60 -0.17 8.64
N ARG A 221 -11.75 0.48 8.47
CA ARG A 221 -12.61 0.93 9.59
C ARG A 221 -13.09 -0.21 10.50
N CYS A 222 -13.21 -1.43 9.98
CA CYS A 222 -13.61 -2.60 10.76
C CYS A 222 -12.43 -3.25 11.50
N LEU A 223 -11.19 -2.92 11.13
CA LEU A 223 -9.97 -3.46 11.74
C LEU A 223 -9.38 -2.49 12.76
N TRP A 224 -9.34 -1.21 12.42
CA TRP A 224 -8.89 -0.14 13.31
C TRP A 224 -9.59 1.19 12.97
N GLY A 225 -9.45 2.16 13.87
CA GLY A 225 -9.94 3.52 13.65
C GLY A 225 -9.01 4.31 12.71
N PRO A 226 -8.68 5.57 13.03
CA PRO A 226 -7.68 6.31 12.27
C PRO A 226 -6.27 5.71 12.47
N PRO A 227 -5.41 5.70 11.43
CA PRO A 227 -4.06 5.12 11.52
C PRO A 227 -3.11 6.01 12.35
N PRO A 228 -1.96 5.47 12.83
CA PRO A 228 -1.01 6.20 13.67
C PRO A 228 -0.35 7.37 12.94
N ASN A 229 -0.17 8.51 13.60
CA ASN A 229 0.32 9.73 12.93
C ASN A 229 1.85 9.84 12.88
N HIS A 230 2.55 9.47 13.97
CA HIS A 230 3.96 9.81 14.16
C HIS A 230 4.86 9.19 13.09
N GLY A 231 4.79 7.87 12.90
CA GLY A 231 5.60 7.19 11.89
C GLY A 231 5.33 7.69 10.46
N ALA A 232 4.07 8.00 10.16
CA ALA A 232 3.69 8.55 8.85
C ALA A 232 4.28 9.94 8.60
N ARG A 233 4.25 10.83 9.60
CA ARG A 233 4.89 12.16 9.51
C ARG A 233 6.40 12.03 9.31
N VAL A 234 7.03 11.07 9.99
CA VAL A 234 8.47 10.81 9.86
C VAL A 234 8.84 10.37 8.45
N VAL A 235 8.13 9.38 7.92
CA VAL A 235 8.33 8.92 6.54
C VAL A 235 8.06 10.05 5.55
N ALA A 236 6.97 10.80 5.72
CA ALA A 236 6.61 11.89 4.82
C ALA A 236 7.73 12.94 4.71
N LYS A 237 8.26 13.42 5.84
CA LYS A 237 9.35 14.41 5.88
C LYS A 237 10.64 13.87 5.26
N LEU A 238 10.98 12.61 5.52
CA LEU A 238 12.16 11.98 4.92
C LEU A 238 12.02 11.87 3.40
N LEU A 239 10.89 11.35 2.92
CA LEU A 239 10.66 11.18 1.48
C LEU A 239 10.55 12.54 0.76
N GLN A 240 9.95 13.54 1.41
CA GLN A 240 9.96 14.92 0.92
C GLN A 240 11.37 15.49 0.78
N HIS A 241 12.23 15.26 1.78
CA HIS A 241 13.62 15.71 1.74
C HIS A 241 14.36 15.05 0.56
N LEU A 242 14.21 13.73 0.40
CA LEU A 242 14.78 12.99 -0.74
C LEU A 242 14.26 13.51 -2.09
N ASP A 243 12.98 13.88 -2.17
CA ASP A 243 12.37 14.40 -3.38
C ASP A 243 12.93 15.78 -3.78
N SER A 244 13.08 16.67 -2.80
CA SER A 244 13.59 18.04 -3.01
C SER A 244 15.02 18.10 -3.55
N HIS A 245 15.80 17.02 -3.39
CA HIS A 245 17.18 16.95 -3.86
C HIS A 245 17.30 16.43 -5.30
N ASN A 246 16.18 16.06 -5.96
CA ASN A 246 16.15 15.43 -7.29
C ASN A 246 15.45 16.25 -8.41
N GLY A 247 15.05 17.51 -8.20
CA GLY A 247 14.45 18.37 -9.25
C GLY A 247 12.96 18.69 -9.04
N PRO A 248 12.30 19.42 -9.97
CA PRO A 248 11.04 20.12 -9.69
C PRO A 248 9.90 19.13 -9.42
N SER A 249 9.22 19.32 -8.29
CA SER A 249 8.18 18.44 -7.77
C SER A 249 6.77 18.92 -8.14
N VAL A 250 5.93 17.98 -8.58
CA VAL A 250 4.47 18.12 -8.58
C VAL A 250 3.99 18.19 -7.12
N GLY A 251 2.94 18.96 -6.83
CA GLY A 251 2.44 19.15 -5.47
C GLY A 251 1.42 18.09 -5.03
N PRO A 252 1.13 17.99 -3.71
CA PRO A 252 0.15 17.01 -3.19
C PRO A 252 -1.25 17.13 -3.82
N ALA A 253 -1.66 18.33 -4.24
CA ALA A 253 -3.04 18.70 -4.62
C ALA A 253 -3.68 17.83 -5.72
N GLU A 254 -2.91 17.12 -6.54
CA GLU A 254 -3.42 16.34 -7.67
C GLU A 254 -4.03 14.98 -7.25
N LEU A 255 -3.69 14.46 -6.06
CA LEU A 255 -4.34 13.28 -5.46
C LEU A 255 -5.78 13.55 -4.95
N TYR A 256 -6.21 14.82 -4.87
CA TYR A 256 -7.36 15.24 -4.05
C TYR A 256 -8.68 15.43 -4.78
N GLN A 257 -8.73 15.18 -6.09
CA GLN A 257 -9.99 15.37 -6.83
C GLN A 257 -10.89 14.13 -6.78
N SER A 258 -11.48 13.90 -5.61
CA SER A 258 -12.75 13.17 -5.46
C SER A 258 -13.68 13.89 -4.47
N SER A 259 -14.70 14.56 -5.02
CA SER A 259 -16.04 14.84 -4.44
C SER A 259 -16.14 15.08 -2.93
N SER A 260 -15.83 16.29 -2.45
CA SER A 260 -16.12 16.74 -1.08
C SER A 260 -17.11 17.91 -1.04
N VAL A 261 -18.33 17.71 -1.58
CA VAL A 261 -19.46 18.64 -1.34
C VAL A 261 -19.95 18.57 0.12
N HIS A 262 -19.62 17.51 0.86
CA HIS A 262 -20.07 17.31 2.25
C HIS A 262 -19.14 17.89 3.34
N GLY A 263 -17.82 17.99 3.10
CA GLY A 263 -16.87 18.45 4.12
C GLY A 263 -16.97 19.95 4.45
N ASN A 264 -17.40 20.76 3.48
CA ASN A 264 -17.55 22.22 3.67
C ASN A 264 -18.80 22.60 4.48
N LYS A 265 -19.76 21.68 4.66
CA LYS A 265 -20.98 21.94 5.44
C LYS A 265 -20.73 21.79 6.94
N ILE A 266 -19.96 20.76 7.32
CA ILE A 266 -19.60 20.45 8.72
C ILE A 266 -18.71 21.56 9.31
N ARG A 267 -17.68 22.02 8.56
CA ARG A 267 -16.81 23.13 9.01
C ARG A 267 -17.55 24.46 9.23
N ARG A 268 -18.65 24.71 8.51
CA ARG A 268 -19.45 25.94 8.66
C ARG A 268 -20.41 25.86 9.85
N GLU A 269 -20.86 24.67 10.21
CA GLU A 269 -21.73 24.45 11.37
C GLU A 269 -20.92 24.45 12.68
N GLU A 270 -19.70 23.89 12.68
CA GLU A 270 -18.78 23.95 13.83
C GLU A 270 -18.29 25.37 14.11
N ALA A 271 -17.96 26.16 13.07
CA ALA A 271 -17.59 27.57 13.23
C ALA A 271 -18.73 28.43 13.80
N ARG A 272 -20.00 28.08 13.50
CA ARG A 272 -21.17 28.75 14.08
C ARG A 272 -21.37 28.39 15.54
N ALA A 273 -21.24 27.10 15.89
CA ALA A 273 -21.37 26.62 17.26
C ALA A 273 -20.35 27.27 18.21
N ILE A 274 -19.10 27.43 17.75
CA ILE A 274 -18.02 28.07 18.53
C ILE A 274 -18.28 29.57 18.74
N SER A 275 -18.92 30.25 17.79
CA SER A 275 -19.27 31.69 17.94
C SER A 275 -20.36 31.97 18.96
N THR A 276 -21.24 30.99 19.24
CA THR A 276 -22.32 31.08 20.23
C THR A 276 -21.88 30.78 21.66
N LEU A 277 -20.71 30.16 21.85
CA LEU A 277 -20.16 29.85 23.18
C LEU A 277 -19.33 31.00 23.77
N ASN A 278 -19.02 32.04 22.99
CA ASN A 278 -18.25 33.21 23.41
C ASN A 278 -19.12 34.48 23.57
N LYS A 279 -20.43 34.33 23.80
CA LYS A 279 -21.36 35.39 24.20
C LYS A 279 -22.07 34.99 25.48
#